data_AF-A0A7C7N5Z5-F1
#
_entry.id   AF-A0A7C7N5Z5-F1
#
_cell.length_a   1.000
_cell.length_b   1.000
_cell.length_c   1.000
_cell.angle_alpha   90.00
_cell.angle_beta   90.00
_cell.angle_gamma   90.00
#
_symmetry.space_group_name_H-M   'P 1'
#
loop_
_entity.id
_entity.type
_entity.pdbx_description
1 polymer ?
#
loop_
_entity_poly.entity_id
_entity_poly.type
_entity_poly.pdbx_seq_one_letter_code
_entity_poly.pdbx_strand_id
1 'polypeptide(L)'
;MSNSIKILVLMVVFQLSLPFVTYSQELFKAKLGIKIKANNETRRAKAIDRIIKGDKLIIYVKPEVDSYVYIVNSNNSGTSLLNRKPEDQTVKSEIGRKFPRQGSAYSPDGIDGAETIVIIVSKDKNEKIIKLFSQGAILNEKWLASEREIMKTSSLLSPFELQDDMEFGGSLRGADPFWNKLRVSAGKAMITQKFEFDVKK
;
A
#
# COMPACT_ATOMS: atom_id res chain seq x y z
N MET A 1 60.29 11.60 20.43
CA MET A 1 59.00 11.67 19.71
C MET A 1 58.40 13.06 19.94
N SER A 2 58.25 13.85 18.86
CA SER A 2 57.79 15.24 18.93
C SER A 2 56.35 15.34 19.46
N ASN A 3 56.07 16.34 20.31
CA ASN A 3 54.73 16.60 20.87
C ASN A 3 53.66 16.76 19.76
N SER A 4 54.06 17.20 18.57
CA SER A 4 53.21 17.33 17.39
C SER A 4 52.65 15.98 16.90
N ILE A 5 53.41 14.89 17.05
CA ILE A 5 52.98 13.54 16.65
C ILE A 5 51.92 13.01 17.63
N LYS A 6 52.07 13.30 18.92
CA LYS A 6 51.10 12.89 19.95
C LYS A 6 49.74 13.59 19.77
N ILE A 7 49.75 14.87 19.40
CA ILE A 7 48.52 15.65 19.15
C ILE A 7 47.81 15.15 17.89
N LEU A 8 48.56 14.84 16.82
CA LEU A 8 47.99 14.30 15.59
C LEU A 8 47.32 12.93 15.83
N VAL A 9 47.97 12.04 16.58
CA VAL A 9 47.42 10.72 16.95
C VAL A 9 46.17 10.87 17.81
N LEU A 10 46.15 11.80 18.77
CA LEU A 10 44.98 12.06 19.62
C LEU A 10 43.79 12.58 18.82
N MET A 11 44.01 13.44 17.82
CA MET A 11 42.96 13.92 16.92
C MET A 11 42.38 12.81 16.02
N VAL A 12 43.23 11.92 15.50
CA VAL A 12 42.77 10.79 14.67
C VAL A 12 41.92 9.81 15.49
N VAL A 13 42.31 9.54 16.74
CA VAL A 13 41.52 8.67 17.64
C VAL A 13 40.18 9.30 18.02
N PHE A 14 40.13 10.63 18.21
CA PHE A 14 38.88 11.33 18.54
C PHE A 14 37.87 11.36 17.38
N GLN A 15 38.34 11.40 16.13
CA GLN A 15 37.46 11.32 14.96
C GLN A 15 36.91 9.90 14.72
N LEU A 16 37.61 8.86 15.16
CA LEU A 16 37.16 7.47 15.08
C LEU A 16 36.18 7.08 16.20
N SER A 17 36.09 7.86 17.27
CA SER A 17 35.16 7.62 18.39
C SER A 17 33.80 8.32 18.26
N LEU A 18 33.55 9.03 17.16
CA LEU A 18 32.22 9.60 16.93
C LEU A 18 31.25 8.46 16.63
N PRO A 19 30.23 8.22 17.46
CA PRO A 19 29.20 7.25 17.13
C PRO A 19 28.51 7.77 15.86
N PHE A 20 28.67 7.04 14.75
CA PHE A 20 27.79 7.21 13.61
C PHE A 20 26.38 6.88 14.12
N VAL A 21 25.62 7.91 14.51
CA VAL A 21 24.19 7.79 14.75
C VAL A 21 23.59 7.44 13.40
N THR A 22 23.49 6.15 13.15
CA THR A 22 22.88 5.62 11.95
C THR A 22 21.40 5.87 12.16
N TYR A 23 20.90 6.99 11.63
CA TYR A 23 19.50 7.36 11.71
C TYR A 23 18.73 6.35 10.85
N SER A 24 18.35 5.22 11.44
CA SER A 24 17.43 4.27 10.82
C SER A 24 16.09 5.00 10.69
N GLN A 25 15.75 5.46 9.48
CA GLN A 25 14.46 6.08 9.24
C GLN A 25 13.38 5.05 9.51
N GLU A 26 12.56 5.28 10.54
CA GLU A 26 11.44 4.40 10.87
C GLU A 26 10.45 4.38 9.70
N LEU A 27 10.36 3.22 9.03
CA LEU A 27 9.48 3.04 7.89
C LEU A 27 8.05 2.83 8.35
N PHE A 28 7.11 3.49 7.66
CA PHE A 28 5.69 3.17 7.74
C PHE A 28 5.42 1.81 7.08
N LYS A 29 4.74 0.90 7.78
CA LYS A 29 4.42 -0.44 7.26
C LYS A 29 2.92 -0.71 7.21
N ALA A 30 2.52 -1.56 6.27
CA ALA A 30 1.16 -2.08 6.17
C ALA A 30 1.13 -3.45 5.48
N LYS A 31 0.24 -4.35 5.92
CA LYS A 31 -0.17 -5.52 5.11
C LYS A 31 -1.28 -5.09 4.16
N LEU A 32 -1.11 -5.35 2.88
CA LEU A 32 -2.17 -5.10 1.91
C LEU A 32 -2.15 -6.09 0.75
N GLY A 33 -3.31 -6.26 0.11
CA GLY A 33 -3.43 -7.14 -1.04
C GLY A 33 -4.88 -7.41 -1.41
N ILE A 34 -5.07 -8.09 -2.55
CA ILE A 34 -6.39 -8.39 -3.09
C ILE A 34 -6.63 -9.90 -3.03
N LYS A 35 -7.73 -10.30 -2.39
CA LYS A 35 -8.28 -11.66 -2.46
C LYS A 35 -9.16 -11.76 -3.69
N ILE A 36 -8.87 -12.72 -4.56
CA ILE A 36 -9.70 -13.11 -5.69
C ILE A 36 -10.46 -14.36 -5.27
N LYS A 37 -11.78 -14.34 -5.41
CA LYS A 37 -12.63 -15.52 -5.27
C LYS A 37 -13.26 -15.83 -6.63
N ALA A 38 -12.88 -16.96 -7.19
CA ALA A 38 -13.27 -17.46 -8.51
C ALA A 38 -13.66 -18.93 -8.37
N ASN A 39 -14.80 -19.37 -8.91
CA ASN A 39 -15.20 -20.79 -8.97
C ASN A 39 -15.00 -21.59 -7.67
N ASN A 40 -15.44 -21.05 -6.53
CA ASN A 40 -15.24 -21.59 -5.17
C ASN A 40 -13.79 -21.66 -4.65
N GLU A 41 -12.81 -21.27 -5.44
CA GLU A 41 -11.43 -21.11 -5.01
C GLU A 41 -11.16 -19.69 -4.52
N THR A 42 -10.14 -19.57 -3.67
CA THR A 42 -9.64 -18.25 -3.23
C THR A 42 -8.12 -18.19 -3.37
N ARG A 43 -7.65 -17.08 -3.94
CA ARG A 43 -6.22 -16.82 -4.13
C ARG A 43 -5.88 -15.35 -3.93
N ARG A 44 -4.60 -15.07 -3.72
CA ARG A 44 -4.09 -13.70 -3.69
C ARG A 44 -3.82 -13.22 -5.12
N ALA A 45 -4.17 -11.98 -5.41
CA ALA A 45 -3.81 -11.34 -6.67
C ALA A 45 -2.31 -11.09 -6.78
N LYS A 46 -1.77 -11.24 -7.99
CA LYS A 46 -0.44 -10.77 -8.38
C LYS A 46 -0.51 -9.32 -8.85
N ALA A 47 0.63 -8.65 -8.95
CA ALA A 47 0.70 -7.27 -9.45
C ALA A 47 0.17 -7.14 -10.89
N ILE A 48 0.36 -8.18 -11.71
CA ILE A 48 -0.29 -8.35 -13.01
C ILE A 48 -0.99 -9.71 -12.95
N ASP A 49 -2.30 -9.73 -13.16
CA ASP A 49 -3.12 -10.92 -12.99
C ASP A 49 -4.23 -11.01 -14.04
N ARG A 50 -4.80 -12.21 -14.20
CA ARG A 50 -5.94 -12.46 -15.08
C ARG A 50 -7.16 -12.80 -14.23
N ILE A 51 -8.27 -12.17 -14.54
CA ILE A 51 -9.57 -12.42 -13.91
C ILE A 51 -10.64 -12.52 -14.98
N ILE A 52 -11.79 -13.11 -14.61
CA ILE A 52 -12.94 -13.21 -15.50
C ILE A 52 -14.11 -12.41 -14.95
N LYS A 53 -15.08 -12.12 -15.81
CA LYS A 53 -16.36 -11.52 -15.39
C LYS A 53 -17.00 -12.35 -14.27
N GLY A 54 -17.42 -11.66 -13.21
CA GLY A 54 -18.08 -12.28 -12.05
C GLY A 54 -17.13 -12.76 -10.95
N ASP A 55 -15.81 -12.73 -11.17
CA ASP A 55 -14.83 -12.92 -10.10
C ASP A 55 -15.01 -11.88 -9.00
N LYS A 56 -14.84 -12.29 -7.74
CA LYS A 56 -15.01 -11.41 -6.59
C LYS A 56 -13.67 -10.94 -6.05
N LEU A 57 -13.42 -9.64 -6.10
CA LEU A 57 -12.23 -8.99 -5.58
C LEU A 57 -12.53 -8.36 -4.21
N ILE A 58 -11.76 -8.71 -3.21
CA ILE A 58 -11.84 -8.14 -1.86
C ILE A 58 -10.46 -7.61 -1.50
N ILE A 59 -10.36 -6.32 -1.25
CA ILE A 59 -9.10 -5.66 -0.90
C ILE A 59 -8.94 -5.68 0.62
N TYR A 60 -7.76 -6.09 1.09
CA TYR A 60 -7.39 -6.14 2.49
C TYR A 60 -6.32 -5.10 2.77
N VAL A 61 -6.47 -4.34 3.85
CA VAL A 61 -5.47 -3.38 4.32
C VAL A 61 -5.40 -3.43 5.84
N LYS A 62 -4.22 -3.69 6.41
CA LYS A 62 -3.92 -3.59 7.84
C LYS A 62 -2.64 -2.75 8.01
N PRO A 63 -2.77 -1.45 8.32
CA PRO A 63 -1.62 -0.60 8.59
C PRO A 63 -1.06 -0.86 9.99
N GLU A 64 0.21 -0.52 10.22
CA GLU A 64 0.86 -0.60 11.53
C GLU A 64 0.33 0.44 12.53
N VAL A 65 -0.11 1.59 12.03
CA VAL A 65 -0.74 2.68 12.79
C VAL A 65 -2.06 3.08 12.13
N ASP A 66 -2.97 3.72 12.88
CA ASP A 66 -4.19 4.27 12.32
C ASP A 66 -3.89 5.14 11.10
N SER A 67 -4.55 4.87 9.98
CA SER A 67 -4.17 5.43 8.68
C SER A 67 -5.36 5.71 7.78
N TYR A 68 -5.08 6.42 6.68
CA TYR A 68 -6.01 6.67 5.59
C TYR A 68 -5.72 5.77 4.39
N VAL A 69 -6.77 5.24 3.77
CA VAL A 69 -6.70 4.34 2.63
C VAL A 69 -7.51 4.92 1.48
N TYR A 70 -6.94 4.90 0.28
CA TYR A 70 -7.58 5.32 -0.96
C TYR A 70 -7.46 4.18 -1.98
N ILE A 71 -8.58 3.78 -2.56
CA ILE A 71 -8.63 2.71 -3.55
C ILE A 71 -9.08 3.31 -4.86
N VAL A 72 -8.16 3.41 -5.80
CA VAL A 72 -8.40 3.99 -7.12
C VAL A 72 -8.55 2.86 -8.12
N ASN A 73 -9.64 2.88 -8.90
CA ASN A 73 -9.86 1.98 -10.03
C ASN A 73 -9.80 2.79 -11.32
N SER A 74 -9.07 2.30 -12.30
CA SER A 74 -8.96 2.87 -13.64
C SER A 74 -9.31 1.81 -14.69
N ASN A 75 -10.14 2.18 -15.64
CA ASN A 75 -10.53 1.36 -16.78
C ASN A 75 -10.68 2.24 -18.03
N ASN A 76 -11.28 1.75 -19.12
CA ASN A 76 -11.39 2.58 -20.35
C ASN A 76 -12.38 3.72 -20.18
N SER A 77 -13.34 3.59 -19.26
CA SER A 77 -14.36 4.61 -18.98
C SER A 77 -13.82 5.77 -18.11
N GLY A 78 -12.72 5.55 -17.40
CA GLY A 78 -12.03 6.59 -16.62
C GLY A 78 -11.48 6.05 -15.30
N THR A 79 -11.09 6.98 -14.42
CA THR A 79 -10.56 6.68 -13.10
C THR A 79 -11.51 7.14 -12.00
N SER A 80 -11.77 6.28 -11.03
CA SER A 80 -12.62 6.57 -9.89
C SER A 80 -11.98 6.17 -8.56
N LEU A 81 -12.25 6.94 -7.52
CA LEU A 81 -11.99 6.55 -6.13
C LEU A 81 -13.16 5.67 -5.65
N LEU A 82 -12.92 4.40 -5.32
CA LEU A 82 -13.96 3.45 -4.93
C LEU A 82 -14.52 3.72 -3.52
N ASN A 83 -13.67 4.16 -2.59
CA ASN A 83 -14.04 4.46 -1.20
C ASN A 83 -14.14 5.97 -0.94
N ARG A 84 -15.02 6.68 -1.67
CA ARG A 84 -15.13 8.17 -1.58
C ARG A 84 -15.60 8.68 -0.22
N LYS A 85 -16.39 7.89 0.51
CA LYS A 85 -16.95 8.29 1.79
C LYS A 85 -15.84 8.40 2.85
N PRO A 86 -15.73 9.51 3.59
CA PRO A 86 -14.66 9.69 4.59
C PRO A 86 -14.56 8.56 5.62
N GLU A 87 -15.70 8.02 6.05
CA GLU A 87 -15.78 6.89 6.99
C GLU A 87 -15.24 5.57 6.42
N ASP A 88 -15.14 5.47 5.08
CA ASP A 88 -14.56 4.34 4.36
C ASP A 88 -13.07 4.57 4.03
N GLN A 89 -12.50 5.73 4.39
CA GLN A 89 -11.07 6.02 4.16
C GLN A 89 -10.23 5.74 5.41
N THR A 90 -10.80 5.74 6.60
CA THR A 90 -10.03 5.49 7.83
C THR A 90 -9.91 4.00 8.14
N VAL A 91 -8.71 3.55 8.50
CA VAL A 91 -8.44 2.16 8.89
C VAL A 91 -7.66 2.14 10.20
N LYS A 92 -8.20 1.41 11.17
CA LYS A 92 -7.57 1.20 12.47
C LYS A 92 -6.51 0.10 12.39
N SER A 93 -5.35 0.30 12.99
CA SER A 93 -4.23 -0.66 12.92
C SER A 93 -4.56 -2.01 13.54
N GLU A 94 -5.29 -2.00 14.66
CA GLU A 94 -5.61 -3.20 15.44
C GLU A 94 -6.42 -4.23 14.62
N ILE A 95 -7.42 -3.75 13.88
CA ILE A 95 -8.39 -4.60 13.17
C ILE A 95 -8.12 -4.71 11.66
N GLY A 96 -7.48 -3.72 11.04
CA GLY A 96 -7.45 -3.58 9.59
C GLY A 96 -8.85 -3.41 8.99
N ARG A 97 -8.94 -3.45 7.65
CA ARG A 97 -10.21 -3.32 6.93
C ARG A 97 -10.21 -4.11 5.63
N LYS A 98 -11.40 -4.57 5.25
CA LYS A 98 -11.72 -5.14 3.94
C LYS A 98 -12.54 -4.15 3.13
N PHE A 99 -12.33 -4.13 1.82
CA PHE A 99 -13.08 -3.31 0.88
C PHE A 99 -13.63 -4.16 -0.28
N PRO A 100 -14.87 -3.89 -0.72
CA PRO A 100 -15.82 -2.91 -0.16
C PRO A 100 -16.34 -3.32 1.23
N ARG A 101 -16.97 -2.38 1.94
CA ARG A 101 -17.53 -2.63 3.28
C ARG A 101 -18.74 -3.60 3.20
N GLN A 102 -19.08 -4.25 4.31
CA GLN A 102 -20.26 -5.12 4.48
C GLN A 102 -20.20 -6.55 3.87
N GLY A 103 -19.02 -7.11 3.64
CA GLY A 103 -18.90 -8.48 3.12
C GLY A 103 -19.20 -8.63 1.63
N SER A 104 -19.42 -7.49 0.96
CA SER A 104 -19.47 -7.38 -0.50
C SER A 104 -18.07 -7.56 -1.13
N ALA A 105 -18.04 -7.70 -2.44
CA ALA A 105 -16.82 -7.76 -3.24
C ALA A 105 -16.98 -6.85 -4.46
N TYR A 106 -15.87 -6.29 -4.95
CA TYR A 106 -15.86 -5.72 -6.29
C TYR A 106 -15.95 -6.87 -7.29
N SER A 107 -16.66 -6.66 -8.39
CA SER A 107 -16.76 -7.63 -9.48
C SER A 107 -16.50 -6.89 -10.78
N PRO A 108 -15.53 -7.33 -11.59
CA PRO A 108 -15.38 -6.80 -12.94
C PRO A 108 -16.64 -7.18 -13.73
N ASP A 109 -17.12 -6.25 -14.55
CA ASP A 109 -18.31 -6.43 -15.38
C ASP A 109 -17.99 -7.10 -16.74
N GLY A 110 -16.70 -7.17 -17.09
CA GLY A 110 -16.19 -7.73 -18.35
C GLY A 110 -16.44 -6.83 -19.57
N ILE A 111 -16.81 -5.56 -19.36
CA ILE A 111 -16.95 -4.56 -20.42
C ILE A 111 -15.56 -4.14 -20.88
N ASP A 112 -14.70 -3.80 -19.93
CA ASP A 112 -13.32 -3.43 -20.18
C ASP A 112 -12.41 -4.65 -20.09
N GLY A 113 -11.53 -4.81 -21.09
CA GLY A 113 -10.55 -5.91 -21.12
C GLY A 113 -9.37 -5.70 -20.16
N ALA A 114 -9.26 -4.51 -19.56
CA ALA A 114 -8.22 -4.18 -18.61
C ALA A 114 -8.76 -3.27 -17.50
N GLU A 115 -8.43 -3.61 -16.26
CA GLU A 115 -8.70 -2.78 -15.09
C GLU A 115 -7.44 -2.64 -14.25
N THR A 116 -7.22 -1.45 -13.71
CA THR A 116 -6.13 -1.19 -12.77
C THR A 116 -6.71 -0.80 -11.42
N ILE A 117 -6.22 -1.42 -10.35
CA ILE A 117 -6.51 -1.04 -8.97
C ILE A 117 -5.23 -0.55 -8.30
N VAL A 118 -5.24 0.68 -7.81
CA VAL A 118 -4.17 1.25 -7.00
C VAL A 118 -4.65 1.40 -5.57
N ILE A 119 -3.97 0.75 -4.64
CA ILE A 119 -4.21 0.87 -3.21
C ILE A 119 -3.16 1.83 -2.64
N ILE A 120 -3.61 2.91 -2.03
CA ILE A 120 -2.76 3.91 -1.39
C ILE A 120 -3.08 3.90 0.10
N VAL A 121 -2.05 3.75 0.93
CA VAL A 121 -2.13 3.80 2.38
C VAL A 121 -1.23 4.93 2.86
N SER A 122 -1.78 5.87 3.62
CA SER A 122 -1.08 7.06 4.08
C SER A 122 -1.29 7.26 5.58
N LYS A 123 -0.23 7.60 6.31
CA LYS A 123 -0.32 7.96 7.74
C LYS A 123 -1.29 9.13 7.95
N ASP A 124 -1.14 10.16 7.12
CA ASP A 124 -1.94 11.37 7.17
C ASP A 124 -2.97 11.43 6.04
N LYS A 125 -4.03 12.21 6.25
CA LYS A 125 -5.07 12.44 5.25
C LYS A 125 -4.49 13.15 4.03
N ASN A 126 -4.69 12.56 2.85
CA ASN A 126 -4.23 13.13 1.59
C ASN A 126 -5.34 13.97 0.94
N GLU A 127 -5.35 15.26 1.27
CA GLU A 127 -6.32 16.23 0.72
C GLU A 127 -6.22 16.39 -0.80
N LYS A 128 -5.05 16.14 -1.41
CA LYS A 128 -4.89 16.21 -2.87
C LYS A 128 -5.73 15.12 -3.55
N ILE A 129 -5.66 13.88 -3.06
CA ILE A 129 -6.46 12.77 -3.60
C ILE A 129 -7.95 13.05 -3.42
N ILE A 130 -8.37 13.51 -2.24
CA ILE A 130 -9.78 13.78 -1.96
C ILE A 130 -10.32 14.89 -2.88
N LYS A 131 -9.59 15.99 -3.03
CA LYS A 131 -9.98 17.08 -3.94
C LYS A 131 -10.02 16.62 -5.39
N LEU A 132 -9.06 15.79 -5.82
CA LEU A 132 -8.98 15.26 -7.17
C LEU A 132 -10.25 14.49 -7.58
N PHE A 133 -10.82 13.71 -6.66
CA PHE A 133 -12.02 12.89 -6.89
C PHE A 133 -13.32 13.49 -6.33
N SER A 134 -13.29 14.76 -5.89
CA SER A 134 -14.44 15.41 -5.24
C SER A 134 -15.68 15.51 -6.14
N GLN A 135 -15.49 15.65 -7.45
CA GLN A 135 -16.55 15.73 -8.46
C GLN A 135 -16.91 14.37 -9.08
N GLY A 136 -16.29 13.28 -8.62
CA GLY A 136 -16.55 11.94 -9.12
C GLY A 136 -15.38 11.34 -9.89
N ALA A 137 -15.70 10.65 -10.99
CA ALA A 137 -14.68 10.01 -11.83
C ALA A 137 -13.94 11.08 -12.65
N ILE A 138 -12.68 10.82 -12.96
CA ILE A 138 -11.81 11.73 -13.73
C ILE A 138 -11.25 11.01 -14.96
N LEU A 139 -10.73 11.78 -15.90
CA LEU A 139 -10.00 11.25 -17.04
C LEU A 139 -8.72 10.54 -16.62
N ASN A 140 -8.38 9.46 -17.32
CA ASN A 140 -7.20 8.63 -17.06
C ASN A 140 -5.90 9.43 -17.10
N GLU A 141 -5.76 10.36 -18.05
CA GLU A 141 -4.58 11.22 -18.20
C GLU A 141 -4.32 12.07 -16.96
N LYS A 142 -5.39 12.63 -16.37
CA LYS A 142 -5.33 13.43 -15.15
C LYS A 142 -4.87 12.57 -13.97
N TRP A 143 -5.34 11.33 -13.89
CA TRP A 143 -4.89 10.37 -12.89
C TRP A 143 -3.42 9.99 -13.06
N LEU A 144 -2.98 9.66 -14.28
CA LEU A 144 -1.61 9.23 -14.57
C LEU A 144 -0.55 10.27 -14.19
N ALA A 145 -0.88 11.57 -14.24
CA ALA A 145 -0.01 12.62 -13.73
C ALA A 145 0.13 12.54 -12.19
N SER A 146 -1.00 12.43 -11.49
CA SER A 146 -1.03 12.31 -10.02
C SER A 146 -0.41 11.01 -9.51
N GLU A 147 -0.67 9.87 -10.18
CA GLU A 147 -0.10 8.57 -9.85
C GLU A 147 1.43 8.62 -9.89
N ARG A 148 2.02 9.22 -10.93
CA ARG A 148 3.48 9.37 -11.04
C ARG A 148 4.08 10.22 -9.92
N GLU A 149 3.40 11.28 -9.48
CA GLU A 149 3.85 12.09 -8.33
C GLU A 149 3.79 11.26 -7.04
N ILE A 150 2.66 10.59 -6.79
CA ILE A 150 2.42 9.74 -5.61
C ILE A 150 3.45 8.61 -5.54
N MET A 151 3.71 7.92 -6.64
CA MET A 151 4.64 6.80 -6.71
C MET A 151 6.09 7.21 -6.45
N LYS A 152 6.49 8.44 -6.83
CA LYS A 152 7.82 8.98 -6.51
C LYS A 152 7.98 9.25 -5.01
N THR A 153 6.93 9.73 -4.35
CA THR A 153 6.95 10.03 -2.91
C THR A 153 6.81 8.78 -2.05
N SER A 154 6.10 7.75 -2.53
CA SER A 154 6.09 6.43 -1.90
C SER A 154 7.37 5.65 -2.26
N SER A 155 8.50 6.02 -1.66
CA SER A 155 9.73 5.22 -1.77
C SER A 155 9.49 3.86 -1.13
N LEU A 156 9.16 2.86 -1.95
CA LEU A 156 8.97 1.48 -1.52
C LEU A 156 10.34 0.83 -1.30
N LEU A 157 10.54 0.22 -0.13
CA LEU A 157 11.31 -1.03 -0.13
C LEU A 157 10.39 -2.09 -0.72
N SER A 158 10.93 -2.92 -1.62
CA SER A 158 10.14 -3.98 -2.25
C SER A 158 9.56 -4.90 -1.16
N PRO A 159 8.33 -5.43 -1.29
CA PRO A 159 7.81 -6.43 -0.36
C PRO A 159 8.72 -7.68 -0.23
N PHE A 160 9.67 -7.86 -1.15
CA PHE A 160 10.69 -8.91 -1.09
C PHE A 160 11.83 -8.62 -0.10
N GLU A 161 12.02 -7.37 0.33
CA GLU A 161 13.10 -6.96 1.26
C GLU A 161 12.65 -6.98 2.73
N LEU A 162 11.35 -7.16 2.99
CA LEU A 162 10.79 -7.23 4.33
C LEU A 162 10.54 -8.70 4.66
N GLN A 163 11.19 -9.22 5.71
CA GLN A 163 10.97 -10.58 6.20
C GLN A 163 9.47 -10.87 6.38
N ASP A 164 9.01 -12.01 5.88
CA ASP A 164 7.61 -12.45 5.84
C ASP A 164 6.97 -12.63 7.25
N ASP A 165 7.75 -12.54 8.33
CA ASP A 165 7.34 -12.89 9.70
C ASP A 165 7.02 -11.69 10.63
N MET A 166 6.76 -10.49 10.08
CA MET A 166 6.25 -9.39 10.91
C MET A 166 4.75 -9.58 11.21
N GLU A 167 4.44 -10.05 12.41
CA GLU A 167 3.09 -10.01 12.97
C GLU A 167 2.78 -8.60 13.49
N PHE A 168 1.81 -7.93 12.85
CA PHE A 168 1.19 -6.74 13.43
C PHE A 168 0.26 -7.19 14.55
N GLY A 169 0.66 -6.92 15.80
CA GLY A 169 -0.06 -7.29 17.02
C GLY A 169 -1.57 -6.99 16.94
N GLY A 170 -2.38 -7.90 17.49
CA GLY A 170 -3.83 -7.79 17.52
C GLY A 170 -4.50 -9.17 17.44
N SER A 171 -5.49 -9.42 18.30
CA SER A 171 -6.22 -10.69 18.34
C SER A 171 -7.07 -10.85 17.08
N LEU A 172 -6.68 -11.79 16.21
CA LEU A 172 -7.42 -12.18 15.00
C LEU A 172 -8.37 -13.36 15.26
N ARG A 173 -8.85 -13.59 16.49
CA ARG A 173 -9.80 -14.68 16.78
C ARG A 173 -11.06 -14.52 15.92
N GLY A 174 -11.32 -15.47 15.02
CA GLY A 174 -12.44 -15.43 14.06
C GLY A 174 -12.18 -14.61 12.79
N ALA A 175 -10.97 -14.08 12.59
CA ALA A 175 -10.62 -13.32 11.41
C ALA A 175 -10.36 -14.23 10.20
N ASP A 176 -10.58 -13.67 9.01
CA ASP A 176 -10.39 -14.37 7.73
C ASP A 176 -8.93 -14.83 7.56
N PRO A 177 -8.66 -16.13 7.35
CA PRO A 177 -7.30 -16.66 7.24
C PRO A 177 -6.47 -16.02 6.12
N PHE A 178 -7.11 -15.33 5.18
CA PHE A 178 -6.43 -14.59 4.14
C PHE A 178 -5.47 -13.50 4.65
N TRP A 179 -5.70 -12.96 5.86
CA TRP A 179 -4.78 -11.98 6.49
C TRP A 179 -3.34 -12.50 6.57
N ASN A 180 -3.17 -13.81 6.77
CA ASN A 180 -1.86 -14.45 6.90
C ASN A 180 -1.14 -14.62 5.55
N LYS A 181 -1.85 -14.45 4.43
CA LYS A 181 -1.29 -14.53 3.07
C LYS A 181 -0.81 -13.17 2.55
N LEU A 182 -1.05 -12.10 3.30
CA LEU A 182 -0.65 -10.75 2.90
C LEU A 182 0.82 -10.51 3.20
N ARG A 183 1.51 -9.86 2.26
CA ARG A 183 2.87 -9.39 2.48
C ARG A 183 2.85 -8.03 3.15
N VAL A 184 3.92 -7.76 3.90
CA VAL A 184 4.17 -6.43 4.44
C VAL A 184 4.80 -5.58 3.34
N SER A 185 4.27 -4.38 3.17
CA SER A 185 4.83 -3.32 2.35
C SER A 185 5.32 -2.20 3.28
N ALA A 186 6.42 -1.53 2.93
CA ALA A 186 6.95 -0.41 3.71
C ALA A 186 7.29 0.79 2.83
N GLY A 187 7.11 1.98 3.39
CA GLY A 187 7.48 3.25 2.77
C GLY A 187 7.73 4.32 3.83
N LYS A 188 8.07 5.54 3.43
CA LYS A 188 8.36 6.62 4.41
C LYS A 188 7.10 7.14 5.10
N ALA A 189 6.22 7.77 4.31
CA ALA A 189 4.95 8.34 4.80
C ALA A 189 3.71 7.68 4.18
N MET A 190 3.90 7.02 3.04
CA MET A 190 2.83 6.48 2.22
C MET A 190 3.33 5.21 1.51
N ILE A 191 2.42 4.25 1.36
CA ILE A 191 2.62 2.99 0.67
C ILE A 191 1.63 2.94 -0.49
N THR A 192 2.10 2.61 -1.68
CA THR A 192 1.26 2.46 -2.87
C THR A 192 1.49 1.10 -3.47
N GLN A 193 0.42 0.39 -3.85
CA GLN A 193 0.54 -0.85 -4.60
C GLN A 193 -0.47 -0.90 -5.74
N LYS A 194 0.06 -1.15 -6.93
CA LYS A 194 -0.69 -1.24 -8.19
C LYS A 194 -0.95 -2.71 -8.55
N PHE A 195 -2.16 -2.97 -9.00
CA PHE A 195 -2.61 -4.25 -9.53
C PHE A 195 -3.23 -4.01 -10.89
N GLU A 196 -2.73 -4.70 -11.91
CA GLU A 196 -3.23 -4.66 -13.28
C GLU A 196 -3.92 -5.99 -13.59
N PHE A 197 -5.17 -5.91 -14.02
CA PHE A 197 -6.01 -7.05 -14.30
C PHE A 197 -6.37 -7.09 -15.78
N ASP A 198 -5.98 -8.16 -16.45
CA ASP A 198 -6.52 -8.53 -17.76
C ASP A 198 -7.85 -9.28 -17.55
N VAL A 199 -8.95 -8.65 -17.94
CA VAL A 199 -10.32 -9.11 -17.67
C VAL A 199 -10.86 -9.85 -18.89
N LYS A 200 -11.18 -11.13 -18.73
CA LYS A 200 -11.86 -11.93 -19.76
C LYS A 200 -13.37 -11.98 -19.53
N LYS A 201 -14.10 -12.16 -20.64
CA LYS A 201 -15.55 -12.36 -20.62
C LYS A 201 -15.92 -13.74 -20.12
#